data_AF-A0A7J7XDE9-F1
#
_entry.id   AF-A0A7J7XDE9-F1
#
_cell.length_a   1.000
_cell.length_b   1.000
_cell.length_c   1.000
_cell.angle_alpha   90.00
_cell.angle_beta   90.00
_cell.angle_gamma   90.00
#
_symmetry.space_group_name_H-M   'P 1'
#
loop_
_entity.id
_entity.type
_entity.pdbx_description
1 polymer ?
#
loop_
_entity_poly.entity_id
_entity_poly.type
_entity_poly.pdbx_seq_one_letter_code
_entity_poly.pdbx_strand_id
1 'polypeptide(L)'
;MPGGVGAARRCLLALALLAWTRRGKGEGSPQPQHELIIPQWKAAEGPMGEKHPLKAELRVMAEGRELILDLEKNEYLFAPTYTETHYTLSGNPRTTTLKSEDHCFYHGTVRKAEESSVTLSTCRGMR
;
A
#
# COMPACT_ATOMS: atom_id res chain seq x y z
N MET A 1 6.20 72.99 4.84
CA MET A 1 6.40 72.17 6.06
C MET A 1 6.57 70.72 5.66
N PRO A 2 7.76 70.15 5.91
CA PRO A 2 7.85 68.78 6.37
C PRO A 2 8.64 68.76 7.70
N GLY A 3 8.04 68.17 8.74
CA GLY A 3 8.68 67.96 10.04
C GLY A 3 9.04 66.49 10.17
N GLY A 4 10.33 66.17 10.12
CA GLY A 4 10.85 64.86 10.45
C GLY A 4 11.30 64.83 11.90
N VAL A 5 10.84 63.85 12.68
CA VAL A 5 11.55 63.30 13.84
C VAL A 5 11.10 61.84 13.98
N GLY A 6 11.88 60.91 13.41
CA GLY A 6 11.67 59.47 13.58
C GLY A 6 12.72 58.91 14.52
N ALA A 7 12.36 58.74 15.79
CA ALA A 7 13.22 58.20 16.83
C ALA A 7 13.74 56.79 16.47
N ALA A 8 15.03 56.60 16.65
CA ALA A 8 15.73 55.34 16.44
C ALA A 8 15.19 54.24 17.35
N ARG A 9 14.34 53.36 16.81
CA ARG A 9 14.00 52.08 17.43
C ARG A 9 15.11 51.08 17.11
N ARG A 10 16.05 50.96 18.05
CA ARG A 10 17.03 49.87 18.11
C ARG A 10 16.26 48.56 18.29
N CYS A 11 16.08 47.79 17.20
CA CYS A 11 15.69 46.39 17.31
C CYS A 11 16.88 45.59 17.86
N LEU A 12 16.72 45.07 19.07
CA LEU A 12 17.64 44.15 19.72
C LEU A 12 17.69 42.85 18.90
N LEU A 13 18.77 42.66 18.14
CA LEU A 13 19.17 41.34 17.66
C LEU A 13 19.95 40.65 18.79
N ALA A 14 19.27 39.81 19.57
CA ALA A 14 19.91 38.99 20.60
C ALA A 14 19.35 37.56 20.56
N LEU A 15 20.16 36.67 19.96
CA LEU A 15 20.39 35.28 20.37
C LEU A 15 19.17 34.34 20.42
N ALA A 16 18.77 33.81 19.26
CA ALA A 16 18.12 32.50 19.16
C ALA A 16 19.08 31.50 18.50
N LEU A 17 20.14 31.11 19.22
CA LEU A 17 21.13 30.12 18.75
C LEU A 17 21.31 28.89 19.65
N LEU A 18 20.38 28.59 20.56
CA LEU A 18 20.47 27.36 21.37
C LEU A 18 19.11 26.69 21.56
N ALA A 19 18.49 26.27 20.46
CA ALA A 19 17.42 25.26 20.50
C ALA A 19 17.69 24.04 19.59
N TRP A 20 18.89 23.91 19.03
CA TRP A 20 19.29 22.78 18.16
C TRP A 20 20.16 21.73 18.85
N THR A 21 20.07 21.59 20.18
CA THR A 21 20.82 20.55 20.92
C THR A 21 19.96 19.70 21.87
N ARG A 22 18.64 19.61 21.67
CA ARG A 22 17.91 18.41 22.09
C ARG A 22 17.83 17.44 20.92
N ARG A 23 18.89 16.63 20.77
CA ARG A 23 18.75 15.31 20.14
C ARG A 23 17.87 14.50 21.08
N GLY A 24 16.55 14.69 20.94
CA GLY A 24 15.55 13.81 21.49
C GLY A 24 15.86 12.41 21.00
N LYS A 25 16.02 11.51 21.96
CA LYS A 25 15.99 10.06 21.81
C LYS A 25 14.93 9.73 20.76
N GLY A 26 15.33 9.09 19.66
CA GLY A 26 14.40 8.59 18.66
C GLY A 26 13.50 7.56 19.34
N GLU A 27 12.36 8.02 19.86
CA GLU A 27 11.23 7.16 20.19
C GLU A 27 10.83 6.53 18.87
N GLY A 28 11.05 5.21 18.77
CA GLY A 28 10.54 4.43 17.66
C GLY A 28 9.08 4.79 17.48
N SER A 29 8.71 5.22 16.28
CA SER A 29 7.33 5.57 15.96
C SER A 29 6.43 4.43 16.42
N PRO A 30 5.36 4.67 17.19
CA PRO A 30 4.45 3.62 17.61
C PRO A 30 4.00 2.87 16.35
N GLN A 31 4.36 1.59 16.23
CA GLN A 31 3.82 0.79 15.14
C GLN A 31 2.30 0.78 15.30
N PRO A 32 1.54 1.09 14.24
CA PRO A 32 0.10 0.99 14.31
C PRO A 32 -0.27 -0.45 14.70
N GLN A 33 -1.21 -0.60 15.63
CA GLN A 33 -1.79 -1.90 15.94
C GLN A 33 -2.60 -2.32 14.71
N HIS A 34 -2.20 -3.41 14.05
CA HIS A 34 -2.94 -3.94 12.91
C HIS A 34 -3.94 -4.98 13.41
N GLU A 35 -5.15 -4.98 12.86
CA GLU A 35 -6.10 -6.06 13.07
C GLU A 35 -5.68 -7.28 12.24
N LEU A 36 -5.60 -8.46 12.88
CA LEU A 36 -5.33 -9.71 12.18
C LEU A 36 -6.65 -10.26 11.62
N ILE A 37 -6.79 -10.25 10.30
CA ILE A 37 -7.96 -10.76 9.58
C ILE A 37 -7.59 -12.11 8.94
N ILE A 38 -8.39 -13.15 9.20
CA ILE A 38 -8.26 -14.46 8.56
C ILE A 38 -9.32 -14.56 7.46
N PRO A 39 -8.96 -14.44 6.18
CA PRO A 39 -9.91 -14.54 5.08
C PRO A 39 -10.30 -15.99 4.78
N GLN A 40 -11.49 -16.21 4.23
CA GLN A 40 -11.97 -17.52 3.79
C GLN A 40 -12.56 -17.46 2.39
N TRP A 41 -12.08 -18.32 1.49
CA TRP A 41 -12.68 -18.47 0.16
C TRP A 41 -14.11 -19.00 0.26
N LYS A 42 -15.04 -18.32 -0.40
CA LYS A 42 -16.43 -18.80 -0.52
C LYS A 42 -16.68 -19.49 -1.86
N ALA A 43 -16.22 -18.88 -2.94
CA ALA A 43 -16.32 -19.41 -4.29
C ALA A 43 -15.17 -18.86 -5.13
N ALA A 44 -14.64 -19.70 -6.03
CA ALA A 44 -13.65 -19.33 -7.02
C ALA A 44 -14.16 -19.86 -8.36
N GLU A 45 -14.42 -18.97 -9.32
CA GLU A 45 -14.82 -19.37 -10.67
C GLU A 45 -13.57 -19.44 -11.54
N GLY A 46 -13.09 -20.67 -11.79
CA GLY A 46 -11.98 -20.96 -12.69
C GLY A 46 -11.95 -22.45 -13.05
N PRO A 47 -11.31 -22.84 -14.17
CA PRO A 47 -11.08 -24.24 -14.49
C PRO A 47 -10.40 -24.95 -13.31
N MET A 48 -10.85 -26.17 -13.03
CA MET A 48 -10.38 -26.98 -11.91
C MET A 48 -8.83 -27.07 -11.90
N GLY A 49 -8.18 -26.30 -11.02
CA GLY A 49 -6.72 -26.22 -10.92
C GLY A 49 -6.08 -24.86 -11.17
N GLU A 50 -6.84 -23.82 -11.54
CA GLU A 50 -6.29 -22.46 -11.64
C GLU A 50 -5.93 -21.89 -10.25
N LYS A 51 -4.64 -21.58 -10.05
CA LYS A 51 -4.11 -21.02 -8.78
C LYS A 51 -4.71 -19.65 -8.45
N HIS A 52 -5.07 -18.88 -9.47
CA HIS A 52 -5.57 -17.51 -9.37
C HIS A 52 -6.75 -17.33 -10.35
N PRO A 53 -7.99 -17.67 -9.93
CA PRO A 53 -9.18 -17.57 -10.79
C PRO A 53 -9.45 -16.12 -11.20
N LEU A 54 -10.16 -15.92 -12.32
CA LEU A 54 -10.55 -14.59 -12.81
C LEU A 54 -11.54 -13.89 -11.86
N LYS A 55 -12.47 -14.66 -11.28
CA LYS A 55 -13.45 -14.16 -10.31
C LYS A 55 -13.41 -14.98 -9.04
N ALA A 56 -13.58 -14.31 -7.91
CA ALA A 56 -13.64 -14.97 -6.62
C ALA A 56 -14.48 -14.20 -5.59
N GLU A 57 -15.01 -14.94 -4.63
CA GLU A 57 -15.68 -14.41 -3.45
C GLU A 57 -14.85 -14.70 -2.21
N LEU A 58 -14.55 -13.66 -1.44
CA LEU A 58 -13.81 -13.76 -0.19
C LEU A 58 -14.68 -13.31 0.99
N ARG A 59 -14.67 -14.09 2.07
CA ARG A 59 -15.26 -13.72 3.35
C ARG A 59 -14.17 -13.23 4.29
N VAL A 60 -14.38 -12.08 4.92
CA VAL A 60 -13.48 -11.52 5.93
C VAL A 60 -14.26 -11.04 7.15
N MET A 61 -13.63 -11.10 8.32
CA MET A 61 -14.11 -10.44 9.53
C MET A 61 -13.28 -9.18 9.75
N ALA A 62 -13.91 -8.01 9.69
CA ALA A 62 -13.25 -6.71 9.87
C ALA A 62 -14.19 -5.79 10.65
N GLU A 63 -13.66 -4.97 11.56
CA GLU A 63 -14.46 -4.02 12.35
C GLU A 63 -15.64 -4.70 13.10
N GLY A 64 -15.46 -5.96 13.49
CA GLY A 64 -16.50 -6.76 14.15
C GLY A 64 -17.67 -7.17 13.23
N ARG A 65 -17.54 -7.01 11.91
CA ARG A 65 -18.56 -7.36 10.91
C ARG A 65 -18.04 -8.40 9.94
N GLU A 66 -18.94 -9.27 9.49
CA GLU A 66 -18.66 -10.15 8.36
C GLU A 66 -18.87 -9.38 7.05
N LEU A 67 -17.83 -9.36 6.21
CA LEU A 67 -17.85 -8.73 4.90
C LEU A 67 -17.64 -9.78 3.82
N ILE A 68 -18.38 -9.66 2.72
CA ILE A 68 -18.15 -10.45 1.52
C ILE A 68 -17.54 -9.54 0.47
N LEU A 69 -16.38 -9.92 -0.05
CA LEU A 69 -15.65 -9.21 -1.09
C LEU A 69 -15.90 -9.92 -2.41
N ASP A 70 -16.43 -9.18 -3.37
CA ASP A 70 -16.58 -9.61 -4.76
C ASP A 70 -15.33 -9.16 -5.52
N LEU A 71 -14.51 -10.11 -5.96
CA LEU A 71 -13.17 -9.88 -6.50
C LEU A 71 -13.09 -10.23 -7.98
N GLU A 72 -12.43 -9.35 -8.73
CA GLU A 72 -12.04 -9.54 -10.12
C GLU A 72 -10.53 -9.42 -10.23
N LYS A 73 -9.92 -10.37 -10.95
CA LYS A 73 -8.49 -10.38 -11.20
C LYS A 73 -8.14 -9.19 -12.10
N ASN A 74 -7.10 -8.45 -11.76
CA ASN A 74 -6.69 -7.30 -12.56
C ASN A 74 -6.35 -7.75 -13.99
N GLU A 75 -6.91 -7.10 -15.00
CA GLU A 75 -6.50 -7.33 -16.39
C GLU A 75 -5.46 -6.30 -16.80
N TYR A 76 -4.63 -6.65 -17.80
CA TYR A 76 -3.63 -5.75 -18.39
C TYR A 76 -2.63 -5.11 -17.40
N LEU A 77 -2.39 -5.76 -16.25
CA LEU A 77 -1.44 -5.29 -15.25
C LEU A 77 0.00 -5.26 -15.78
N PHE A 78 0.34 -6.23 -16.63
CA PHE A 78 1.62 -6.34 -17.30
C PHE A 78 1.44 -6.17 -18.79
N ALA A 79 2.37 -5.45 -19.42
CA ALA A 79 2.45 -5.42 -20.88
C ALA A 79 2.62 -6.85 -21.43
N PRO A 80 2.07 -7.17 -22.61
CA PRO A 80 2.20 -8.51 -23.21
C PRO A 80 3.64 -9.03 -23.34
N THR A 81 4.62 -8.13 -23.44
CA THR A 81 6.05 -8.43 -23.55
C THR A 81 6.84 -8.10 -22.28
N TYR A 82 6.18 -8.09 -21.12
CA TYR A 82 6.85 -7.81 -19.84
C TYR A 82 7.89 -8.90 -19.51
N THR A 83 9.08 -8.45 -19.11
CA THR A 83 10.18 -9.32 -18.67
C THR A 83 10.81 -8.77 -17.40
N GLU A 84 11.10 -9.64 -16.45
CA GLU A 84 11.83 -9.30 -15.23
C GLU A 84 13.29 -9.74 -15.36
N THR A 85 14.24 -8.86 -15.03
CA THR A 85 15.66 -9.21 -14.97
C THR A 85 16.18 -9.03 -13.55
N HIS A 86 16.69 -10.09 -12.94
CA HIS A 86 17.34 -10.07 -11.63
C HIS A 86 18.80 -10.48 -11.75
N TYR A 87 19.64 -10.04 -10.82
CA TYR A 87 21.06 -10.39 -10.78
C TYR A 87 21.32 -11.44 -9.71
N THR A 88 22.10 -12.46 -10.06
CA THR A 88 22.57 -13.47 -9.11
C THR A 88 23.57 -12.89 -8.12
N LEU A 89 23.89 -13.63 -7.04
CA LEU A 89 24.96 -13.25 -6.10
C LEU A 89 26.31 -13.03 -6.78
N SER A 90 26.57 -13.72 -7.90
CA SER A 90 27.77 -13.56 -8.73
C SER A 90 27.69 -12.39 -9.72
N GLY A 91 26.59 -11.63 -9.74
CA GLY A 91 26.40 -10.48 -10.63
C GLY A 91 25.92 -10.81 -12.04
N ASN A 92 25.63 -12.07 -12.36
CA ASN A 92 25.11 -12.44 -13.68
C ASN A 92 23.61 -12.14 -13.80
N PRO A 93 23.14 -11.53 -14.90
CA PRO A 93 21.73 -11.25 -15.13
C PRO A 93 20.95 -12.53 -15.46
N ARG A 94 19.72 -12.62 -14.97
CA ARG A 94 18.74 -13.66 -15.29
C ARG A 94 17.42 -13.00 -15.65
N THR A 95 16.97 -13.23 -16.87
CA THR A 95 15.71 -12.67 -17.38
C THR A 95 14.64 -13.75 -17.42
N THR A 96 13.45 -13.43 -16.94
CA THR A 96 12.28 -14.30 -16.92
C THR A 96 11.08 -13.57 -17.51
N THR A 97 10.29 -14.29 -18.32
CA THR A 97 9.00 -13.81 -18.81
C THR A 97 7.90 -14.32 -17.88
N LEU A 98 7.03 -13.42 -17.43
CA LEU A 98 5.85 -13.76 -16.66
C LEU A 98 4.67 -13.89 -17.62
N LYS A 99 3.85 -14.95 -17.49
CA LYS A 99 2.56 -14.96 -18.19
C LYS A 99 1.66 -13.92 -17.53
N SER A 100 0.97 -13.11 -18.33
CA SER A 100 0.06 -12.08 -17.82
C SER A 100 -1.00 -12.66 -16.88
N GLU A 101 -1.40 -13.91 -17.08
CA GLU A 101 -2.41 -14.61 -16.29
C GLU A 101 -1.85 -15.19 -14.97
N ASP A 102 -0.54 -15.22 -14.73
CA ASP A 102 0.03 -15.93 -13.57
C ASP A 102 0.08 -15.07 -12.29
N HIS A 103 -0.52 -13.88 -12.29
CA HIS A 103 -0.51 -13.00 -11.12
C HIS A 103 -1.66 -13.22 -10.14
N CYS A 104 -1.57 -12.53 -9.01
CA CYS A 104 -2.34 -12.76 -7.80
C CYS A 104 -2.98 -11.47 -7.24
N PHE A 105 -3.06 -10.43 -8.07
CA PHE A 105 -3.64 -9.14 -7.74
C PHE A 105 -5.08 -9.02 -8.24
N TYR A 106 -5.93 -8.50 -7.36
CA TYR A 106 -7.36 -8.38 -7.55
C TYR A 106 -7.84 -6.99 -7.13
N HIS A 107 -8.89 -6.53 -7.80
CA HIS A 107 -9.71 -5.41 -7.35
C HIS A 107 -11.13 -5.90 -7.08
N GLY A 108 -11.96 -5.07 -6.46
CA GLY A 108 -13.33 -5.48 -6.19
C GLY A 108 -14.11 -4.51 -5.34
N THR A 109 -15.22 -5.00 -4.80
CA THR A 109 -16.14 -4.23 -3.95
C THR A 109 -16.59 -5.06 -2.75
N VAL A 110 -17.02 -4.38 -1.69
CA VAL A 110 -17.68 -5.00 -0.54
C VAL A 110 -19.17 -5.11 -0.85
N ARG A 111 -19.70 -6.33 -0.80
CA ARG A 111 -21.10 -6.62 -1.12
C ARG A 111 -22.03 -5.82 -0.19
N LYS A 112 -23.05 -5.18 -0.78
CA LYS A 112 -24.02 -4.30 -0.07
C LYS A 112 -23.42 -3.02 0.54
N ALA A 113 -22.19 -2.66 0.19
CA ALA A 113 -21.61 -1.36 0.54
C ALA A 113 -21.36 -0.56 -0.75
N GLU A 114 -22.24 0.41 -1.00
CA GLU A 114 -22.11 1.32 -2.15
C GLU A 114 -20.80 2.10 -2.07
N GLU A 115 -20.24 2.41 -3.24
CA GLU A 115 -18.99 3.18 -3.39
C GLU A 115 -17.76 2.57 -2.67
N SER A 116 -17.84 1.29 -2.29
CA SER A 116 -16.70 0.57 -1.71
C SER A 116 -15.69 0.17 -2.79
N SER A 117 -14.43 0.02 -2.37
CA SER A 117 -13.34 -0.45 -3.23
C SER A 117 -12.42 -1.38 -2.44
N VAL A 118 -11.97 -2.44 -3.08
CA VAL A 118 -11.04 -3.44 -2.52
C VAL A 118 -9.83 -3.55 -3.45
N THR A 119 -8.64 -3.64 -2.85
CA THR A 119 -7.42 -4.09 -3.54
C THR A 119 -6.82 -5.23 -2.71
N LEU A 120 -6.57 -6.37 -3.36
CA LEU A 120 -6.11 -7.58 -2.68
C LEU A 120 -4.93 -8.23 -3.42
N SER A 121 -3.94 -8.67 -2.66
CA SER A 121 -2.86 -9.53 -3.13
C SER A 121 -2.93 -10.90 -2.46
N THR A 122 -3.01 -11.95 -3.27
CA THR A 122 -3.01 -13.35 -2.81
C THR A 122 -1.68 -14.04 -3.05
N CYS A 123 -0.62 -13.28 -3.35
CA CYS A 123 0.66 -13.80 -3.84
C CYS A 123 1.41 -14.64 -2.80
N ARG A 124 1.12 -14.44 -1.51
CA ARG A 124 1.66 -15.25 -0.40
C ARG A 124 0.74 -16.42 -0.03
N GLY A 125 -0.24 -16.72 -0.89
CA GLY A 125 -1.31 -17.66 -0.62
C GLY A 125 -2.44 -17.01 0.20
N MET A 126 -3.60 -17.67 0.17
CA MET A 126 -4.67 -17.46 1.14
C MET A 126 -4.89 -18.82 1.82
N ARG A 127 -4.92 -18.79 3.15
CA ARG A 127 -4.91 -19.99 4.00
C ARG A 127 -6.32 -20.53 4.20
#